data_AF-M6S1N1-F1
#
_entry.id   AF-M6S1N1-F1
#
_cell.length_a   1.000
_cell.length_b   1.000
_cell.length_c   1.000
_cell.angle_alpha   90.00
_cell.angle_beta   90.00
_cell.angle_gamma   90.00
#
_symmetry.space_group_name_H-M   'P 1'
#
loop_
_entity.id
_entity.type
_entity.pdbx_description
1 polymer ?
#
loop_
_entity_poly.entity_id
_entity_poly.type
_entity_poly.pdbx_seq_one_letter_code
_entity_poly.pdbx_strand_id
1 'polypeptide(L)'
;MKVVQIKLSFISRKFQKYSKIIMLILICFVCVLYDSLSGETKKPAYSTEDLSKSQYKSEKIPVYQNRFGRTRPVVAVIGDNYMTELTDYVVPYGVLTRSKSAEVFAVGISLTPISFYPALKIFPQESISSFDKKFSTGADYVIVPAIHHSENPIILEWLNLQASRGATIIGVCDGVWVLANAGLLKGKRATGFWYSLDDLEKKFKDTTWVRNRRYVVDQGIVTTTAVTASIPVSLALVEAIAGKDRAFNVAVELGVQDWSPVHDSNRFRLTMSSVYTVVSNFLSFWSYEKIGIPVMAGVDEIKLALVADAYSRTYRSQAFSIAKSEKTILTSNGLRLIPDIVFGSTTSLSRILPVFDSTPAVITLDQTLLKIGEIYGRSTADFVALILEYPYF
;
A
#
# COMPACT_ATOMS: atom_id res chain seq x y z
N MET A 1 2.14 1.78 47.04
CA MET A 1 3.26 1.19 46.27
C MET A 1 2.85 0.40 45.02
N LYS A 2 1.72 -0.34 44.98
CA LYS A 2 1.33 -1.16 43.80
C LYS A 2 0.91 -0.39 42.53
N VAL A 3 0.45 0.86 42.63
CA VAL A 3 -0.02 1.66 41.48
C VAL A 3 1.13 2.27 40.65
N VAL A 4 2.30 2.49 41.27
CA VAL A 4 3.48 3.07 40.60
C VAL A 4 4.22 2.02 39.74
N GLN A 5 4.25 0.76 40.16
CA GLN A 5 4.85 -0.34 39.39
C GLN A 5 4.08 -0.69 38.10
N ILE A 6 2.75 -0.51 38.07
CA ILE A 6 1.93 -0.79 36.89
C ILE A 6 2.10 0.32 35.82
N LYS A 7 2.32 1.57 36.21
CA LYS A 7 2.63 2.66 35.27
C LYS A 7 4.02 2.53 34.65
N LEU A 8 5.02 2.09 35.42
CA LEU A 8 6.39 1.88 34.93
C LEU A 8 6.49 0.69 33.96
N SER A 9 5.73 -0.38 34.16
CA SER A 9 5.70 -1.53 33.24
C SER A 9 4.94 -1.25 31.92
N PHE A 10 3.98 -0.33 31.94
CA PHE A 10 3.28 0.12 30.72
C PHE A 10 4.13 1.08 29.89
N ILE A 11 4.90 1.95 30.55
CA ILE A 11 5.88 2.84 29.91
C ILE A 11 7.03 2.04 29.32
N SER A 12 7.54 1.00 30.01
CA SER A 12 8.63 0.15 29.50
C SER A 12 8.22 -0.70 28.29
N ARG A 13 6.98 -1.19 28.23
CA ARG A 13 6.44 -1.92 27.06
C ARG A 13 6.21 -1.02 25.84
N LYS A 14 5.78 0.23 26.03
CA LYS A 14 5.75 1.24 24.95
C LYS A 14 7.17 1.57 24.49
N PHE A 15 8.11 1.79 25.43
CA PHE A 15 9.52 2.06 25.11
C PHE A 15 10.19 0.90 24.38
N GLN A 16 9.87 -0.37 24.67
CA GLN A 16 10.37 -1.54 23.92
C GLN A 16 9.82 -1.60 22.48
N LYS A 17 8.59 -1.16 22.24
CA LYS A 17 7.99 -1.13 20.89
C LYS A 17 8.52 0.05 20.06
N TYR A 18 8.73 1.22 20.67
CA TYR A 18 9.47 2.34 20.07
C TYR A 18 10.94 2.00 19.86
N SER A 19 11.56 1.25 20.77
CA SER A 19 12.94 0.78 20.65
C SER A 19 13.16 -0.09 19.43
N LYS A 20 12.22 -0.96 19.01
CA LYS A 20 12.40 -1.75 17.78
C LYS A 20 12.30 -0.94 16.49
N ILE A 21 11.43 0.08 16.44
CA ILE A 21 11.29 0.98 15.27
C ILE A 21 12.44 1.98 15.22
N ILE A 22 12.81 2.55 16.36
CA ILE A 22 14.01 3.38 16.53
C ILE A 22 15.26 2.55 16.21
N MET A 23 15.31 1.26 16.59
CA MET A 23 16.41 0.36 16.26
C MET A 23 16.40 -0.05 14.78
N LEU A 24 15.25 -0.17 14.10
CA LEU A 24 15.21 -0.39 12.65
C LEU A 24 15.71 0.86 11.88
N ILE A 25 15.34 2.05 12.35
CA ILE A 25 15.80 3.34 11.82
C ILE A 25 17.28 3.55 12.15
N LEU A 26 17.75 3.20 13.36
CA LEU A 26 19.17 3.24 13.75
C LEU A 26 19.98 2.15 13.05
N ILE A 27 19.42 0.97 12.74
CA ILE A 27 20.09 -0.07 11.95
C ILE A 27 20.24 0.41 10.51
N CYS A 28 19.20 1.02 9.92
CA CYS A 28 19.34 1.68 8.62
C CYS A 28 20.38 2.81 8.68
N PHE A 29 20.43 3.59 9.77
CA PHE A 29 21.39 4.67 9.98
C PHE A 29 22.83 4.17 10.18
N VAL A 30 23.03 3.07 10.91
CA VAL A 30 24.34 2.45 11.19
C VAL A 30 24.86 1.69 9.98
N CYS A 31 24.01 1.00 9.21
CA CYS A 31 24.41 0.36 7.95
C CYS A 31 24.86 1.40 6.91
N VAL A 32 24.15 2.51 6.78
CA VAL A 32 24.52 3.62 5.88
C VAL A 32 25.77 4.36 6.36
N LEU A 33 25.95 4.54 7.68
CA LEU A 33 27.19 5.10 8.23
C LEU A 33 28.38 4.16 8.07
N TYR A 34 28.18 2.84 8.17
CA TYR A 34 29.23 1.85 7.93
C TYR A 34 29.68 1.85 6.45
N ASP A 35 28.75 1.94 5.50
CA ASP A 35 29.06 2.09 4.07
C ASP A 35 29.68 3.45 3.71
N SER A 36 29.35 4.52 4.46
CA SER A 36 29.94 5.86 4.28
C SER A 36 31.36 5.95 4.86
N LEU A 37 31.62 5.25 5.97
CA LEU A 37 32.94 5.18 6.61
C LEU A 37 33.90 4.21 5.91
N SER A 38 33.39 3.23 5.15
CA SER A 38 34.21 2.28 4.39
C SER A 38 34.73 2.84 3.06
N GLY A 39 34.29 4.03 2.64
CA GLY A 39 34.78 4.68 1.40
C GLY A 39 34.42 3.94 0.10
N GLU A 40 33.62 2.88 0.16
CA GLU A 40 33.15 2.18 -1.03
C GLU A 40 31.98 2.93 -1.66
N THR A 41 32.29 3.85 -2.57
CA THR A 41 31.32 4.26 -3.59
C THR A 41 31.05 3.07 -4.52
N LYS A 42 30.12 2.20 -4.14
CA LYS A 42 29.66 1.10 -5.01
C LYS A 42 28.96 1.70 -6.23
N LYS A 43 29.70 1.89 -7.32
CA LYS A 43 29.13 1.85 -8.67
C LYS A 43 28.49 0.47 -8.84
N PRO A 44 27.18 0.37 -9.13
CA PRO A 44 26.65 -0.92 -9.47
C PRO A 44 27.18 -1.32 -10.85
N ALA A 45 27.98 -2.38 -10.89
CA ALA A 45 28.33 -3.05 -12.13
C ALA A 45 27.12 -3.91 -12.53
N TYR A 46 26.27 -3.41 -13.42
CA TYR A 46 25.23 -4.22 -14.03
C TYR A 46 25.69 -4.68 -15.41
N SER A 47 25.56 -5.97 -15.68
CA SER A 47 25.43 -6.46 -17.04
C SER A 47 24.10 -5.94 -17.59
N THR A 48 24.16 -4.95 -18.46
CA THR A 48 23.07 -4.64 -19.38
C THR A 48 22.96 -5.78 -20.38
N GLU A 49 22.38 -6.91 -19.97
CA GLU A 49 21.72 -7.75 -20.97
C GLU A 49 20.51 -6.97 -21.47
N ASP A 50 20.75 -6.32 -22.59
CA ASP A 50 19.80 -5.55 -23.38
C ASP A 50 18.76 -6.54 -23.95
N LEU A 51 17.86 -7.02 -23.09
CA LEU A 51 16.68 -7.73 -23.51
C LEU A 51 15.93 -6.82 -24.47
N SER A 52 15.90 -7.23 -25.74
CA SER A 52 15.43 -6.38 -26.84
C SER A 52 14.11 -5.66 -26.53
N LYS A 53 14.02 -4.39 -26.93
CA LYS A 53 12.83 -3.52 -26.76
C LYS A 53 11.50 -4.14 -27.25
N SER A 54 11.53 -5.23 -28.00
CA SER A 54 10.34 -5.97 -28.48
C SER A 54 9.71 -6.88 -27.42
N GLN A 55 10.49 -7.47 -26.51
CA GLN A 55 9.99 -8.44 -25.52
C GLN A 55 9.23 -7.77 -24.35
N TYR A 56 9.45 -6.47 -24.17
CA TYR A 56 8.90 -5.70 -23.05
C TYR A 56 7.58 -4.97 -23.34
N LYS A 57 7.04 -5.09 -24.54
CA LYS A 57 5.84 -4.35 -24.98
C LYS A 57 4.51 -4.95 -24.53
N SER A 58 4.47 -6.10 -23.84
CA SER A 58 3.21 -6.83 -23.61
C SER A 58 2.97 -7.34 -22.19
N GLU A 59 3.41 -6.63 -21.14
CA GLU A 59 2.94 -6.92 -19.78
C GLU A 59 1.46 -6.52 -19.68
N LYS A 60 0.56 -7.49 -19.92
CA LYS A 60 -0.89 -7.34 -19.82
C LYS A 60 -1.46 -8.45 -18.97
N ILE A 61 -2.36 -8.08 -18.06
CA ILE A 61 -3.17 -9.06 -17.33
C ILE A 61 -4.05 -9.78 -18.36
N PRO A 62 -4.07 -11.13 -18.41
CA PRO A 62 -4.88 -11.86 -19.38
C PRO A 62 -6.36 -11.50 -19.27
N VAL A 63 -7.04 -11.43 -20.41
CA VAL A 63 -8.49 -11.18 -20.46
C VAL A 63 -9.22 -12.22 -19.63
N TYR A 64 -10.11 -11.74 -18.76
CA TYR A 64 -10.87 -12.60 -17.86
C TYR A 64 -11.63 -13.66 -18.66
N GLN A 65 -11.49 -14.91 -18.19
CA GLN A 65 -12.26 -16.04 -18.68
C GLN A 65 -13.24 -16.44 -17.58
N ASN A 66 -14.51 -16.60 -17.93
CA ASN A 66 -15.53 -17.02 -16.99
C ASN A 66 -15.14 -18.36 -16.35
N ARG A 67 -15.18 -18.43 -15.03
CA ARG A 67 -14.91 -19.64 -14.25
C ARG A 67 -15.99 -19.80 -13.18
N PHE A 68 -16.19 -21.05 -12.75
CA PHE A 68 -17.09 -21.41 -11.65
C PHE A 68 -18.57 -21.03 -11.88
N GLY A 69 -18.99 -20.80 -13.13
CA GLY A 69 -20.36 -20.43 -13.48
C GLY A 69 -20.76 -19.02 -13.03
N ARG A 70 -19.77 -18.14 -12.75
CA ARG A 70 -20.03 -16.79 -12.23
C ARG A 70 -20.38 -15.84 -13.37
N THR A 71 -21.27 -14.89 -13.11
CA THR A 71 -21.56 -13.80 -14.07
C THR A 71 -20.52 -12.68 -14.00
N ARG A 72 -19.82 -12.55 -12.86
CA ARG A 72 -18.74 -11.59 -12.62
C ARG A 72 -17.63 -12.26 -11.79
N PRO A 73 -16.35 -11.91 -12.02
CA PRO A 73 -15.28 -12.45 -11.19
C PRO A 73 -15.43 -12.01 -9.74
N VAL A 74 -15.05 -12.88 -8.82
CA VAL A 74 -14.91 -12.60 -7.40
C VAL A 74 -13.46 -12.20 -7.12
N VAL A 75 -13.28 -11.05 -6.48
CA VAL A 75 -11.98 -10.52 -6.07
C VAL A 75 -11.93 -10.44 -4.55
N ALA A 76 -10.90 -11.02 -3.94
CA ALA A 76 -10.59 -10.81 -2.53
C ALA A 76 -9.41 -9.84 -2.39
N VAL A 77 -9.56 -8.80 -1.57
CA VAL A 77 -8.43 -7.98 -1.12
C VAL A 77 -8.13 -8.38 0.32
N ILE A 78 -7.04 -9.13 0.54
CA ILE A 78 -6.73 -9.75 1.83
C ILE A 78 -5.68 -8.96 2.60
N GLY A 79 -5.91 -8.68 3.88
CA GLY A 79 -4.93 -8.04 4.76
C GLY A 79 -4.78 -8.79 6.09
N ASP A 80 -3.62 -8.65 6.71
CA ASP A 80 -3.50 -8.88 8.16
C ASP A 80 -4.32 -7.80 8.89
N ASN A 81 -4.95 -8.17 10.01
CA ASN A 81 -5.71 -7.22 10.82
C ASN A 81 -4.82 -6.16 11.49
N TYR A 82 -3.48 -6.27 11.41
CA TYR A 82 -2.55 -5.26 11.91
C TYR A 82 -1.39 -5.02 10.94
N MET A 83 -1.06 -3.74 10.69
CA MET A 83 0.08 -3.31 9.85
C MET A 83 0.01 -3.84 8.41
N THR A 84 -1.20 -3.84 7.85
CA THR A 84 -1.41 -3.90 6.39
C THR A 84 -1.29 -2.48 5.84
N GLU A 85 -0.66 -2.32 4.68
CA GLU A 85 -0.49 -1.02 4.01
C GLU A 85 -1.84 -0.49 3.50
N LEU A 86 -2.18 0.73 3.92
CA LEU A 86 -3.50 1.33 3.77
C LEU A 86 -3.90 1.45 2.30
N THR A 87 -3.03 2.06 1.52
CA THR A 87 -3.25 2.40 0.11
C THR A 87 -3.26 1.15 -0.76
N ASP A 88 -2.34 0.22 -0.54
CA ASP A 88 -2.30 -1.07 -1.24
C ASP A 88 -3.58 -1.91 -1.05
N TYR A 89 -4.26 -1.75 0.09
CA TYR A 89 -5.53 -2.43 0.37
C TYR A 89 -6.73 -1.65 -0.16
N VAL A 90 -6.85 -0.37 0.22
CA VAL A 90 -8.06 0.43 -0.02
C VAL A 90 -8.19 0.84 -1.49
N VAL A 91 -7.08 1.14 -2.16
CA VAL A 91 -7.12 1.59 -3.56
C VAL A 91 -7.62 0.50 -4.49
N PRO A 92 -7.07 -0.73 -4.52
CA PRO A 92 -7.59 -1.76 -5.42
C PRO A 92 -9.05 -2.11 -5.13
N TYR A 93 -9.43 -2.16 -3.84
CA TYR A 93 -10.81 -2.34 -3.44
C TYR A 93 -11.72 -1.26 -4.08
N GLY A 94 -11.37 0.01 -3.90
CA GLY A 94 -12.16 1.14 -4.35
C GLY A 94 -12.24 1.23 -5.88
N VAL A 95 -11.14 0.97 -6.60
CA VAL A 95 -11.08 1.01 -8.07
C VAL A 95 -11.92 -0.10 -8.68
N LEU A 96 -11.81 -1.32 -8.17
CA LEU A 96 -12.56 -2.45 -8.71
C LEU A 96 -14.05 -2.35 -8.39
N THR A 97 -14.41 -1.90 -7.19
CA THR A 97 -15.81 -1.74 -6.79
C THR A 97 -16.50 -0.64 -7.60
N ARG A 98 -15.89 0.55 -7.75
CA ARG A 98 -16.45 1.64 -8.57
C ARG A 98 -16.59 1.25 -10.04
N SER A 99 -15.68 0.41 -10.53
CA SER A 99 -15.74 -0.10 -11.90
C SER A 99 -16.94 -1.02 -12.15
N LYS A 100 -17.58 -1.57 -11.10
CA LYS A 100 -18.68 -2.55 -11.25
C LYS A 100 -18.32 -3.73 -12.18
N SER A 101 -17.04 -4.04 -12.31
CA SER A 101 -16.54 -5.14 -13.17
C SER A 101 -16.49 -6.48 -12.41
N ALA A 102 -16.30 -6.43 -11.08
CA ALA A 102 -16.12 -7.61 -10.24
C ALA A 102 -16.94 -7.53 -8.94
N GLU A 103 -17.21 -8.66 -8.30
CA GLU A 103 -17.66 -8.72 -6.91
C GLU A 103 -16.42 -8.65 -6.01
N VAL A 104 -16.25 -7.56 -5.28
CA VAL A 104 -15.01 -7.26 -4.54
C VAL A 104 -15.27 -7.33 -3.04
N PHE A 105 -14.43 -8.08 -2.32
CA PHE A 105 -14.54 -8.26 -0.88
C PHE A 105 -13.29 -7.75 -0.18
N ALA A 106 -13.50 -6.85 0.80
CA ALA A 106 -12.48 -6.52 1.79
C ALA A 106 -12.36 -7.68 2.79
N VAL A 107 -11.28 -8.45 2.69
CA VAL A 107 -11.03 -9.63 3.54
C VAL A 107 -9.95 -9.32 4.58
N GLY A 108 -10.17 -9.75 5.82
CA GLY A 108 -9.15 -9.84 6.86
C GLY A 108 -8.93 -11.28 7.32
N ILE A 109 -7.90 -11.54 8.13
CA ILE A 109 -7.75 -12.86 8.78
C ILE A 109 -9.01 -13.19 9.60
N SER A 110 -9.51 -12.20 10.33
CA SER A 110 -10.72 -12.26 11.14
C SER A 110 -11.62 -11.05 10.89
N LEU A 111 -12.85 -11.08 11.42
CA LEU A 111 -13.79 -9.95 11.37
C LEU A 111 -13.46 -8.80 12.36
N THR A 112 -12.30 -8.87 13.02
CA THR A 112 -11.82 -7.75 13.84
C THR A 112 -11.37 -6.58 12.94
N PRO A 113 -11.31 -5.34 13.45
CA PRO A 113 -10.83 -4.21 12.65
C PRO A 113 -9.43 -4.46 12.08
N ILE A 114 -9.24 -4.11 10.81
CA ILE A 114 -7.91 -3.96 10.23
C ILE A 114 -7.38 -2.58 10.65
N SER A 115 -6.30 -2.56 11.42
CA SER A 115 -5.54 -1.35 11.73
C SER A 115 -4.40 -1.21 10.72
N PHE A 116 -4.59 -0.30 9.76
CA PHE A 116 -3.63 -0.12 8.68
C PHE A 116 -2.40 0.67 9.13
N TYR A 117 -1.33 0.53 8.34
CA TYR A 117 -0.21 1.44 8.30
C TYR A 117 -0.37 2.37 7.09
N PRO A 118 -0.02 3.67 7.19
CA PRO A 118 0.33 4.38 8.42
C PRO A 118 -0.89 4.91 9.19
N ALA A 119 -2.11 4.82 8.65
CA ALA A 119 -3.29 5.47 9.22
C ALA A 119 -4.59 4.69 8.96
N LEU A 120 -5.65 5.07 9.67
CA LEU A 120 -7.03 4.59 9.52
C LEU A 120 -7.27 3.14 9.96
N LYS A 121 -8.55 2.84 10.19
CA LYS A 121 -9.03 1.51 10.55
C LYS A 121 -10.35 1.23 9.86
N ILE A 122 -10.53 0.00 9.37
CA ILE A 122 -11.82 -0.45 8.83
C ILE A 122 -12.21 -1.78 9.45
N PHE A 123 -13.50 -2.10 9.44
CA PHE A 123 -13.91 -3.49 9.55
C PHE A 123 -13.84 -4.17 8.18
N PRO A 124 -13.24 -5.36 8.06
CA PRO A 124 -13.34 -6.14 6.84
C PRO A 124 -14.80 -6.58 6.62
N GLN A 125 -15.14 -6.84 5.36
CA GLN A 125 -16.46 -7.37 4.99
C GLN A 125 -16.53 -8.88 5.23
N GLU A 126 -15.43 -9.57 5.02
CA GLU A 126 -15.30 -11.01 5.23
C GLU A 126 -14.02 -11.31 6.04
N SER A 127 -14.06 -12.40 6.79
CA SER A 127 -12.84 -13.10 7.25
C SER A 127 -12.42 -14.13 6.20
N ILE A 128 -11.19 -14.64 6.27
CA ILE A 128 -10.77 -15.79 5.46
C ILE A 128 -11.78 -16.94 5.54
N SER A 129 -12.21 -17.30 6.76
CA SER A 129 -13.16 -18.40 6.98
C SER A 129 -14.54 -18.12 6.38
N SER A 130 -15.10 -16.92 6.55
CA SER A 130 -16.42 -16.58 5.99
C SER A 130 -16.37 -16.43 4.47
N PHE A 131 -15.28 -15.92 3.92
CA PHE A 131 -15.04 -15.84 2.47
C PHE A 131 -15.01 -17.23 1.85
N ASP A 132 -14.23 -18.17 2.40
CA ASP A 132 -14.14 -19.53 1.85
C ASP A 132 -15.46 -20.31 1.99
N LYS A 133 -16.23 -20.05 3.05
CA LYS A 133 -17.56 -20.65 3.20
C LYS A 133 -18.54 -20.15 2.13
N LYS A 134 -18.40 -18.88 1.73
CA LYS A 134 -19.22 -18.24 0.68
C LYS A 134 -18.77 -18.61 -0.73
N PHE A 135 -17.45 -18.77 -0.93
CA PHE A 135 -16.82 -19.06 -2.21
C PHE A 135 -15.95 -20.32 -2.11
N SER A 136 -16.60 -21.47 -1.98
CA SER A 136 -15.92 -22.76 -1.79
C SER A 136 -14.98 -23.15 -2.94
N THR A 137 -15.19 -22.61 -4.14
CA THR A 137 -14.33 -22.78 -5.32
C THR A 137 -13.16 -21.79 -5.37
N GLY A 138 -13.03 -20.88 -4.39
CA GLY A 138 -12.00 -19.83 -4.34
C GLY A 138 -12.33 -18.57 -5.14
N ALA A 139 -11.48 -17.54 -5.01
CA ALA A 139 -11.58 -16.29 -5.77
C ALA A 139 -11.10 -16.45 -7.22
N ASP A 140 -11.54 -15.57 -8.11
CA ASP A 140 -10.92 -15.43 -9.45
C ASP A 140 -9.59 -14.66 -9.35
N TYR A 141 -9.55 -13.64 -8.47
CA TYR A 141 -8.37 -12.84 -8.18
C TYR A 141 -8.21 -12.62 -6.68
N VAL A 142 -6.97 -12.66 -6.21
CA VAL A 142 -6.60 -12.30 -4.84
C VAL A 142 -5.57 -11.18 -4.87
N ILE A 143 -5.88 -10.05 -4.24
CA ILE A 143 -4.99 -8.91 -4.12
C ILE A 143 -4.38 -8.93 -2.72
N VAL A 144 -3.06 -8.88 -2.69
CA VAL A 144 -2.22 -8.98 -1.50
C VAL A 144 -1.43 -7.67 -1.36
N PRO A 145 -1.81 -6.77 -0.45
CA PRO A 145 -1.09 -5.54 -0.15
C PRO A 145 0.25 -5.84 0.53
N ALA A 146 1.06 -4.82 0.76
CA ALA A 146 2.15 -4.95 1.73
C ALA A 146 1.59 -5.27 3.12
N ILE A 147 2.14 -6.33 3.73
CA ILE A 147 1.80 -6.80 5.07
C ILE A 147 3.10 -6.92 5.83
N HIS A 148 3.25 -6.16 6.91
CA HIS A 148 4.51 -6.14 7.67
C HIS A 148 4.85 -7.52 8.27
N HIS A 149 3.84 -8.35 8.59
CA HIS A 149 4.03 -9.74 8.96
C HIS A 149 3.99 -10.67 7.73
N SER A 150 4.92 -10.48 6.80
CA SER A 150 4.90 -11.16 5.50
C SER A 150 5.06 -12.69 5.56
N GLU A 151 5.40 -13.23 6.73
CA GLU A 151 5.57 -14.67 6.99
C GLU A 151 4.37 -15.27 7.78
N ASN A 152 3.27 -14.53 7.92
CA ASN A 152 2.10 -14.97 8.68
C ASN A 152 1.50 -16.26 8.06
N PRO A 153 1.58 -17.43 8.75
CA PRO A 153 1.28 -18.72 8.14
C PRO A 153 -0.18 -18.84 7.70
N ILE A 154 -1.11 -18.17 8.39
CA ILE A 154 -2.54 -18.21 8.04
C ILE A 154 -2.77 -17.61 6.65
N ILE A 155 -2.10 -16.49 6.34
CA ILE A 155 -2.19 -15.85 5.03
C ILE A 155 -1.46 -16.70 3.99
N LEU A 156 -0.25 -17.20 4.28
CA LEU A 156 0.52 -18.00 3.34
C LEU A 156 -0.23 -19.28 2.91
N GLU A 157 -0.83 -19.99 3.87
CA GLU A 157 -1.64 -21.18 3.62
C GLU A 157 -2.89 -20.84 2.80
N TRP A 158 -3.60 -19.78 3.15
CA TRP A 158 -4.79 -19.36 2.42
C TRP A 158 -4.46 -18.95 0.98
N LEU A 159 -3.36 -18.23 0.76
CA LEU A 159 -2.90 -17.86 -0.59
C LEU A 159 -2.55 -19.09 -1.43
N ASN A 160 -1.87 -20.08 -0.85
CA ASN A 160 -1.59 -21.35 -1.54
C ASN A 160 -2.88 -22.08 -1.91
N LEU A 161 -3.89 -22.08 -1.03
CA LEU A 161 -5.19 -22.67 -1.32
C LEU A 161 -5.89 -21.94 -2.49
N GLN A 162 -5.95 -20.60 -2.47
CA GLN A 162 -6.58 -19.84 -3.57
C GLN A 162 -5.82 -20.04 -4.89
N ALA A 163 -4.49 -20.03 -4.86
CA ALA A 163 -3.66 -20.29 -6.04
C ALA A 163 -3.88 -21.71 -6.60
N SER A 164 -3.98 -22.73 -5.73
CA SER A 164 -4.28 -24.12 -6.14
C SER A 164 -5.64 -24.28 -6.81
N ARG A 165 -6.59 -23.37 -6.49
CA ARG A 165 -7.92 -23.27 -7.12
C ARG A 165 -7.91 -22.44 -8.41
N GLY A 166 -6.75 -21.93 -8.82
CA GLY A 166 -6.55 -21.21 -10.07
C GLY A 166 -6.78 -19.70 -9.98
N ALA A 167 -6.82 -19.13 -8.78
CA ALA A 167 -6.88 -17.68 -8.59
C ALA A 167 -5.61 -17.01 -9.14
N THR A 168 -5.76 -15.86 -9.79
CA THR A 168 -4.62 -14.99 -10.09
C THR A 168 -4.25 -14.20 -8.85
N ILE A 169 -3.01 -14.29 -8.38
CA ILE A 169 -2.54 -13.64 -7.16
C ILE A 169 -1.78 -12.37 -7.52
N ILE A 170 -2.21 -11.22 -6.99
CA ILE A 170 -1.66 -9.90 -7.29
C ILE A 170 -1.01 -9.34 -6.03
N GLY A 171 0.33 -9.35 -5.97
CA GLY A 171 1.10 -8.69 -4.91
C GLY A 171 1.32 -7.22 -5.22
N VAL A 172 0.82 -6.33 -4.37
CA VAL A 172 0.98 -4.87 -4.52
C VAL A 172 2.07 -4.39 -3.58
N CYS A 173 2.99 -3.55 -4.06
CA CYS A 173 4.13 -3.03 -3.28
C CYS A 173 4.93 -4.19 -2.65
N ASP A 174 5.24 -4.10 -1.36
CA ASP A 174 5.88 -5.17 -0.58
C ASP A 174 4.98 -6.39 -0.31
N GLY A 175 3.77 -6.44 -0.86
CA GLY A 175 2.94 -7.66 -0.92
C GLY A 175 3.66 -8.81 -1.63
N VAL A 176 4.65 -8.49 -2.48
CA VAL A 176 5.53 -9.48 -3.09
C VAL A 176 6.33 -10.31 -2.07
N TRP A 177 6.66 -9.77 -0.89
CA TRP A 177 7.28 -10.55 0.19
C TRP A 177 6.36 -11.68 0.67
N VAL A 178 5.06 -11.41 0.77
CA VAL A 178 4.05 -12.41 1.17
C VAL A 178 4.00 -13.54 0.12
N LEU A 179 3.95 -13.18 -1.16
CA LEU A 179 3.95 -14.15 -2.27
C LEU A 179 5.24 -14.98 -2.30
N ALA A 180 6.39 -14.34 -2.08
CA ALA A 180 7.69 -15.00 -2.04
C ALA A 180 7.80 -16.00 -0.87
N ASN A 181 7.39 -15.59 0.33
CA ASN A 181 7.35 -16.45 1.51
C ASN A 181 6.32 -17.59 1.36
N ALA A 182 5.23 -17.37 0.62
CA ALA A 182 4.26 -18.42 0.27
C ALA A 182 4.82 -19.43 -0.74
N GLY A 183 6.00 -19.17 -1.32
CA GLY A 183 6.63 -20.01 -2.35
C GLY A 183 6.06 -19.81 -3.75
N LEU A 184 5.16 -18.83 -3.95
CA LEU A 184 4.42 -18.63 -5.20
C LEU A 184 5.26 -18.04 -6.34
N LEU A 185 6.44 -17.47 -6.03
CA LEU A 185 7.31 -16.81 -7.01
C LEU A 185 8.45 -17.70 -7.56
N LYS A 186 8.61 -18.92 -7.04
CA LYS A 186 9.67 -19.84 -7.49
C LYS A 186 9.56 -20.11 -8.99
N GLY A 187 10.64 -19.86 -9.73
CA GLY A 187 10.70 -20.03 -11.19
C GLY A 187 9.90 -19.02 -12.00
N LYS A 188 9.45 -17.92 -11.38
CA LYS A 188 8.64 -16.87 -12.03
C LYS A 188 9.37 -15.54 -12.05
N ARG A 189 8.88 -14.64 -12.89
CA ARG A 189 9.25 -13.23 -12.94
C ARG A 189 8.41 -12.43 -11.94
N ALA A 190 9.05 -11.50 -11.24
CA ALA A 190 8.38 -10.59 -10.32
C ALA A 190 9.07 -9.22 -10.29
N THR A 191 8.33 -8.18 -9.91
CA THR A 191 8.88 -6.87 -9.51
C THR A 191 8.51 -6.61 -8.05
N GLY A 192 9.04 -5.55 -7.46
CA GLY A 192 8.77 -5.15 -6.08
C GLY A 192 9.09 -3.69 -5.86
N PHE A 193 8.91 -3.22 -4.62
CA PHE A 193 9.27 -1.86 -4.25
C PHE A 193 10.77 -1.63 -4.44
N TRP A 194 11.15 -0.48 -5.04
CA TRP A 194 12.55 -0.18 -5.39
C TRP A 194 13.50 -0.29 -4.19
N TYR A 195 13.03 0.03 -2.98
CA TYR A 195 13.85 -0.03 -1.76
C TYR A 195 14.08 -1.46 -1.28
N SER A 196 13.12 -2.37 -1.46
CA SER A 196 13.20 -3.75 -0.95
C SER A 196 13.73 -4.75 -1.97
N LEU A 197 13.83 -4.36 -3.24
CA LEU A 197 14.14 -5.26 -4.35
C LEU A 197 15.51 -5.95 -4.23
N ASP A 198 16.53 -5.25 -3.74
CA ASP A 198 17.86 -5.84 -3.53
C ASP A 198 17.82 -6.95 -2.47
N ASP A 199 17.00 -6.80 -1.43
CA ASP A 199 16.88 -7.80 -0.37
C ASP A 199 15.99 -8.97 -0.80
N LEU A 200 14.99 -8.72 -1.64
CA LEU A 200 14.20 -9.73 -2.33
C LEU A 200 15.09 -10.61 -3.23
N GLU A 201 15.97 -10.00 -4.04
CA GLU A 201 16.94 -10.70 -4.89
C GLU A 201 17.91 -11.57 -4.08
N LYS A 202 18.39 -11.07 -2.93
CA LYS A 202 19.26 -11.84 -2.03
C LYS A 202 18.56 -13.02 -1.39
N LYS A 203 17.31 -12.84 -0.91
CA LYS A 203 16.56 -13.86 -0.15
C LYS A 203 15.92 -14.91 -1.06
N PHE A 204 15.40 -14.52 -2.23
CA PHE A 204 14.62 -15.38 -3.13
C PHE A 204 15.30 -15.52 -4.50
N LYS A 205 16.39 -16.29 -4.52
CA LYS A 205 17.24 -16.48 -5.71
C LYS A 205 16.56 -17.24 -6.86
N ASP A 206 15.52 -18.01 -6.55
CA ASP A 206 14.74 -18.76 -7.54
C ASP A 206 13.69 -17.89 -8.26
N THR A 207 13.60 -16.60 -7.93
CA THR A 207 12.70 -15.64 -8.59
C THR A 207 13.50 -14.75 -9.54
N THR A 208 13.00 -14.56 -10.76
CA THR A 208 13.60 -13.63 -11.73
C THR A 208 13.08 -12.21 -11.46
N TRP A 209 13.86 -11.40 -10.75
CA TRP A 209 13.47 -10.03 -10.41
C TRP A 209 13.63 -9.08 -11.60
N VAL A 210 12.56 -8.36 -11.92
CA VAL A 210 12.47 -7.45 -13.06
C VAL A 210 12.37 -6.03 -12.54
N ARG A 211 13.34 -5.19 -12.92
CA ARG A 211 13.38 -3.76 -12.57
C ARG A 211 12.68 -2.92 -13.64
N ASN A 212 12.35 -1.68 -13.28
CA ASN A 212 11.80 -0.67 -14.19
C ASN A 212 10.50 -1.11 -14.87
N ARG A 213 9.64 -1.81 -14.13
CA ARG A 213 8.29 -2.17 -14.58
C ARG A 213 7.35 -1.88 -13.44
N ARG A 214 6.26 -1.17 -13.73
CA ARG A 214 5.23 -0.82 -12.76
C ARG A 214 4.58 -2.07 -12.19
N TYR A 215 4.33 -3.03 -13.06
CA TYR A 215 3.87 -4.35 -12.72
C TYR A 215 4.40 -5.39 -13.72
N VAL A 216 4.49 -6.63 -13.26
CA VAL A 216 4.93 -7.80 -14.02
C VAL A 216 3.88 -8.89 -13.89
N VAL A 217 3.56 -9.54 -15.01
CA VAL A 217 2.61 -10.65 -15.09
C VAL A 217 3.35 -11.91 -15.50
N ASP A 218 3.29 -12.96 -14.69
CA ASP A 218 3.88 -14.26 -15.02
C ASP A 218 3.09 -15.42 -14.38
N GLN A 219 2.58 -16.32 -15.22
CA GLN A 219 1.97 -17.59 -14.82
C GLN A 219 0.99 -17.50 -13.62
N GLY A 220 -0.04 -16.65 -13.74
CA GLY A 220 -1.07 -16.48 -12.71
C GLY A 220 -0.65 -15.61 -11.52
N ILE A 221 0.55 -15.00 -11.57
CA ILE A 221 1.02 -14.03 -10.61
C ILE A 221 1.12 -12.65 -11.27
N VAL A 222 0.71 -11.62 -10.54
CA VAL A 222 0.97 -10.22 -10.87
C VAL A 222 1.71 -9.60 -9.68
N THR A 223 2.76 -8.84 -9.92
CA THR A 223 3.47 -8.10 -8.87
C THR A 223 3.65 -6.65 -9.28
N THR A 224 3.66 -5.70 -8.34
CA THR A 224 3.82 -4.27 -8.62
C THR A 224 4.92 -3.62 -7.82
N THR A 225 5.33 -2.41 -8.24
CA THR A 225 6.17 -1.52 -7.44
C THR A 225 5.34 -0.79 -6.36
N ALA A 226 5.88 0.26 -5.71
CA ALA A 226 5.26 0.81 -4.49
C ALA A 226 3.90 1.48 -4.68
N VAL A 227 3.17 1.45 -3.57
CA VAL A 227 2.02 2.26 -3.16
C VAL A 227 1.16 2.82 -4.30
N THR A 228 1.61 3.87 -5.02
CA THR A 228 0.77 4.46 -6.08
C THR A 228 0.60 3.56 -7.31
N ALA A 229 1.46 2.56 -7.50
CA ALA A 229 1.29 1.51 -8.50
C ALA A 229 0.01 0.67 -8.31
N SER A 230 -0.57 0.71 -7.11
CA SER A 230 -1.90 0.13 -6.82
C SER A 230 -3.01 0.68 -7.72
N ILE A 231 -2.92 1.95 -8.16
CA ILE A 231 -3.92 2.56 -9.05
C ILE A 231 -3.80 1.96 -10.48
N PRO A 232 -2.64 2.05 -11.17
CA PRO A 232 -2.47 1.45 -12.50
C PRO A 232 -2.75 -0.04 -12.59
N VAL A 233 -2.28 -0.86 -11.65
CA VAL A 233 -2.54 -2.31 -11.71
C VAL A 233 -4.03 -2.62 -11.57
N SER A 234 -4.75 -1.83 -10.76
CA SER A 234 -6.19 -1.99 -10.59
C SER A 234 -6.95 -1.59 -11.85
N LEU A 235 -6.52 -0.52 -12.53
CA LEU A 235 -7.07 -0.13 -13.84
C LEU A 235 -6.76 -1.17 -14.93
N ALA A 236 -5.55 -1.74 -14.94
CA ALA A 236 -5.18 -2.83 -15.83
C ALA A 236 -6.04 -4.08 -15.58
N LEU A 237 -6.39 -4.36 -14.32
CA LEU A 237 -7.30 -5.45 -13.97
C LEU A 237 -8.74 -5.15 -14.41
N VAL A 238 -9.21 -3.91 -14.27
CA VAL A 238 -10.51 -3.48 -14.85
C VAL A 238 -10.50 -3.66 -16.37
N GLU A 239 -9.41 -3.30 -17.06
CA GLU A 239 -9.27 -3.51 -18.51
C GLU A 239 -9.36 -5.00 -18.87
N ALA A 240 -8.67 -5.86 -18.10
CA ALA A 240 -8.70 -7.29 -18.32
C ALA A 240 -10.09 -7.92 -18.08
N ILE A 241 -10.88 -7.39 -17.15
CA ILE A 241 -12.20 -7.93 -16.79
C ILE A 241 -13.32 -7.37 -17.67
N ALA A 242 -13.34 -6.05 -17.90
CA ALA A 242 -14.47 -5.33 -18.48
C ALA A 242 -14.10 -4.51 -19.73
N GLY A 243 -12.87 -4.66 -20.24
CA GLY A 243 -12.41 -3.98 -21.44
C GLY A 243 -11.89 -2.56 -21.19
N LYS A 244 -11.19 -2.05 -22.21
CA LYS A 244 -10.46 -0.78 -22.14
C LYS A 244 -11.35 0.43 -21.89
N ASP A 245 -12.55 0.46 -22.47
CA ASP A 245 -13.48 1.59 -22.30
C ASP A 245 -13.92 1.76 -20.84
N ARG A 246 -14.17 0.64 -20.14
CA ARG A 246 -14.52 0.69 -18.73
C ARG A 246 -13.35 1.16 -17.87
N ALA A 247 -12.14 0.66 -18.15
CA ALA A 247 -10.93 1.11 -17.47
C ALA A 247 -10.67 2.61 -17.71
N PHE A 248 -10.84 3.09 -18.94
CA PHE A 248 -10.68 4.50 -19.29
C PHE A 248 -11.65 5.40 -18.53
N ASN A 249 -12.94 5.03 -18.45
CA ASN A 249 -13.92 5.81 -17.69
C ASN A 249 -13.55 5.92 -16.20
N VAL A 250 -13.11 4.82 -15.59
CA VAL A 250 -12.66 4.82 -14.19
C VAL A 250 -11.36 5.63 -14.03
N ALA A 251 -10.45 5.58 -15.00
CA ALA A 251 -9.23 6.39 -15.01
C ALA A 251 -9.55 7.90 -15.02
N VAL A 252 -10.49 8.33 -15.86
CA VAL A 252 -10.97 9.73 -15.91
C VAL A 252 -11.58 10.15 -14.58
N GLU A 253 -12.43 9.31 -13.97
CA GLU A 253 -13.01 9.57 -12.64
C GLU A 253 -11.95 9.73 -11.54
N LEU A 254 -10.81 9.04 -11.67
CA LEU A 254 -9.69 9.09 -10.74
C LEU A 254 -8.68 10.21 -11.02
N GLY A 255 -8.69 10.78 -12.23
CA GLY A 255 -7.66 11.72 -12.69
C GLY A 255 -6.38 11.03 -13.16
N VAL A 256 -6.45 9.76 -13.58
CA VAL A 256 -5.30 8.97 -14.05
C VAL A 256 -5.17 9.09 -15.56
N GLN A 257 -3.97 9.40 -16.05
CA GLN A 257 -3.68 9.54 -17.48
C GLN A 257 -3.07 8.28 -18.12
N ASP A 258 -2.33 7.50 -17.34
CA ASP A 258 -1.65 6.29 -17.80
C ASP A 258 -1.73 5.17 -16.75
N TRP A 259 -2.01 3.95 -17.22
CA TRP A 259 -1.95 2.74 -16.40
C TRP A 259 -1.07 1.63 -17.03
N SER A 260 -0.19 2.00 -17.96
CA SER A 260 0.72 1.05 -18.61
C SER A 260 1.68 0.35 -17.63
N PRO A 261 2.30 -0.77 -18.02
CA PRO A 261 3.34 -1.42 -17.21
C PRO A 261 4.68 -0.65 -17.23
N VAL A 262 4.80 0.40 -18.06
CA VAL A 262 6.05 1.14 -18.24
C VAL A 262 6.27 2.07 -17.04
N HIS A 263 7.44 1.96 -16.43
CA HIS A 263 7.83 2.78 -15.29
C HIS A 263 9.35 2.84 -15.16
N ASP A 264 9.89 3.95 -14.68
CA ASP A 264 11.33 4.12 -14.46
C ASP A 264 11.60 4.14 -12.96
N SER A 265 11.74 2.94 -12.39
CA SER A 265 12.02 2.76 -10.97
C SER A 265 13.38 3.33 -10.56
N ASN A 266 14.34 3.44 -11.49
CA ASN A 266 15.67 3.98 -11.22
C ASN A 266 15.65 5.46 -10.78
N ARG A 267 14.57 6.19 -11.06
CA ARG A 267 14.38 7.56 -10.59
C ARG A 267 14.16 7.65 -9.09
N PHE A 268 13.73 6.56 -8.47
CA PHE A 268 13.44 6.48 -7.05
C PHE A 268 14.61 5.87 -6.32
N ARG A 269 15.33 6.71 -5.58
CA ARG A 269 16.50 6.29 -4.79
C ARG A 269 16.63 7.17 -3.57
N LEU A 270 17.03 6.59 -2.44
CA LEU A 270 17.46 7.37 -1.29
C LEU A 270 18.73 8.12 -1.64
N THR A 271 18.70 9.42 -1.48
CA THR A 271 19.88 10.29 -1.57
C THR A 271 20.27 10.76 -0.17
N MET A 272 21.48 11.27 0.00
CA MET A 272 21.88 11.93 1.26
C MET A 272 20.95 13.08 1.63
N SER A 273 20.36 13.77 0.65
CA SER A 273 19.33 14.79 0.87
C SER A 273 18.03 14.21 1.45
N SER A 274 17.60 13.04 0.95
CA SER A 274 16.44 12.32 1.47
C SER A 274 16.67 11.91 2.93
N VAL A 275 17.84 11.36 3.25
CA VAL A 275 18.22 10.98 4.62
C VAL A 275 18.27 12.19 5.55
N TYR A 276 18.90 13.28 5.10
CA TYR A 276 18.94 14.53 5.87
C TYR A 276 17.53 15.07 6.15
N THR A 277 16.62 14.99 5.17
CA THR A 277 15.21 15.39 5.33
C THR A 277 14.53 14.58 6.43
N VAL A 278 14.68 13.25 6.43
CA VAL A 278 14.10 12.39 7.48
C VAL A 278 14.66 12.75 8.85
N VAL A 279 15.98 12.90 8.98
CA VAL A 279 16.63 13.24 10.25
C VAL A 279 16.16 14.60 10.75
N SER A 280 16.17 15.62 9.88
CA SER A 280 15.68 16.96 10.19
C SER A 280 14.21 16.93 10.64
N ASN A 281 13.37 16.17 9.92
CA ASN A 281 11.95 16.08 10.22
C ASN A 281 11.69 15.40 11.56
N PHE A 282 12.40 14.31 11.82
CA PHE A 282 12.33 13.57 13.08
C PHE A 282 12.83 14.40 14.27
N LEU A 283 13.97 15.10 14.11
CA LEU A 283 14.53 15.95 15.16
C LEU A 283 13.64 17.15 15.47
N SER A 284 12.82 17.59 14.52
CA SER A 284 11.85 18.67 14.71
C SER A 284 10.56 18.22 15.43
N PHE A 285 10.62 17.20 16.28
CA PHE A 285 9.46 16.56 16.94
C PHE A 285 8.58 17.52 17.77
N TRP A 286 9.12 18.64 18.23
CA TRP A 286 8.38 19.67 18.97
C TRP A 286 7.24 20.31 18.16
N SER A 287 7.28 20.20 16.83
CA SER A 287 6.21 20.70 15.95
C SER A 287 5.51 19.57 15.19
N TYR A 288 5.44 18.38 15.78
CA TYR A 288 4.71 17.25 15.21
C TYR A 288 3.20 17.53 15.20
N GLU A 289 2.57 17.46 14.02
CA GLU A 289 1.16 17.81 13.84
C GLU A 289 0.23 16.59 13.83
N LYS A 290 -0.89 16.69 14.55
CA LYS A 290 -2.02 15.77 14.37
C LYS A 290 -3.00 16.38 13.38
N ILE A 291 -3.12 15.77 12.21
CA ILE A 291 -3.95 16.25 11.11
C ILE A 291 -5.29 15.50 11.13
N GLY A 292 -6.38 16.23 11.37
CA GLY A 292 -7.74 15.69 11.30
C GLY A 292 -8.29 15.77 9.87
N ILE A 293 -8.80 14.66 9.36
CA ILE A 293 -9.47 14.57 8.05
C ILE A 293 -10.96 14.33 8.29
N PRO A 294 -11.84 15.31 8.02
CA PRO A 294 -13.28 15.13 8.20
C PRO A 294 -13.83 13.99 7.33
N VAL A 295 -14.57 13.07 7.96
CA VAL A 295 -15.21 11.95 7.29
C VAL A 295 -16.70 11.90 7.60
N MET A 296 -17.48 11.54 6.58
CA MET A 296 -18.93 11.34 6.66
C MET A 296 -19.35 10.18 5.74
N ALA A 297 -20.60 9.74 5.87
CA ALA A 297 -21.16 8.70 5.01
C ALA A 297 -20.99 9.08 3.53
N GLY A 298 -20.49 8.14 2.72
CA GLY A 298 -20.20 8.36 1.31
C GLY A 298 -18.85 9.02 1.02
N VAL A 299 -17.96 9.19 2.00
CA VAL A 299 -16.59 9.67 1.74
C VAL A 299 -15.87 8.76 0.74
N ASP A 300 -15.17 9.34 -0.24
CA ASP A 300 -14.33 8.59 -1.19
C ASP A 300 -13.13 8.01 -0.45
N GLU A 301 -13.14 6.69 -0.26
CA GLU A 301 -12.09 5.97 0.46
C GLU A 301 -10.72 6.05 -0.22
N ILE A 302 -10.66 6.23 -1.54
CA ILE A 302 -9.39 6.35 -2.27
C ILE A 302 -8.76 7.70 -1.95
N LYS A 303 -9.53 8.79 -2.01
CA LYS A 303 -9.05 10.13 -1.59
C LYS A 303 -8.58 10.11 -0.15
N LEU A 304 -9.41 9.55 0.73
CA LEU A 304 -9.10 9.45 2.15
C LEU A 304 -7.80 8.68 2.39
N ALA A 305 -7.62 7.52 1.74
CA ALA A 305 -6.42 6.71 1.87
C ALA A 305 -5.17 7.46 1.39
N LEU A 306 -5.19 8.03 0.18
CA LEU A 306 -4.03 8.74 -0.39
C LEU A 306 -3.62 9.94 0.46
N VAL A 307 -4.58 10.74 0.93
CA VAL A 307 -4.30 11.93 1.76
C VAL A 307 -3.81 11.53 3.15
N ALA A 308 -4.46 10.55 3.79
CA ALA A 308 -4.05 10.09 5.12
C ALA A 308 -2.64 9.48 5.09
N ASP A 309 -2.33 8.72 4.05
CA ASP A 309 -1.03 8.10 3.85
C ASP A 309 0.06 9.16 3.64
N ALA A 310 -0.14 10.09 2.70
CA ALA A 310 0.82 11.16 2.40
C ALA A 310 1.17 12.01 3.65
N TYR A 311 0.16 12.47 4.41
CA TYR A 311 0.41 13.24 5.63
C TYR A 311 1.09 12.41 6.74
N SER A 312 0.88 11.09 6.79
CA SER A 312 1.47 10.25 7.83
C SER A 312 2.89 9.78 7.50
N ARG A 313 3.37 10.03 6.28
CA ARG A 313 4.76 9.73 5.82
C ARG A 313 5.70 10.93 5.87
N THR A 314 5.25 12.09 6.34
CA THR A 314 6.10 13.29 6.43
C THR A 314 7.16 13.21 7.52
N TYR A 315 6.99 12.31 8.50
CA TYR A 315 7.69 12.30 9.81
C TYR A 315 7.47 13.58 10.65
N ARG A 316 6.62 14.48 10.17
CA ARG A 316 6.23 15.76 10.79
C ARG A 316 4.77 15.72 11.26
N SER A 317 3.99 14.73 10.81
CA SER A 317 2.56 14.65 11.08
C SER A 317 2.04 13.21 11.11
N GLN A 318 0.85 13.07 11.68
CA GLN A 318 0.00 11.87 11.60
C GLN A 318 -1.40 12.28 11.19
N ALA A 319 -2.00 11.59 10.22
CA ALA A 319 -3.39 11.76 9.86
C ALA A 319 -4.33 10.91 10.73
N PHE A 320 -5.49 11.49 11.07
CA PHE A 320 -6.57 10.86 11.80
C PHE A 320 -7.90 11.16 11.11
N SER A 321 -8.75 10.16 10.93
CA SER A 321 -10.12 10.39 10.50
C SER A 321 -10.95 11.01 11.64
N ILE A 322 -11.72 12.06 11.35
CA ILE A 322 -12.54 12.76 12.34
C ILE A 322 -14.02 12.74 11.95
N ALA A 323 -14.88 12.34 12.89
CA ALA A 323 -16.33 12.19 12.65
C ALA A 323 -17.17 12.79 13.78
N LYS A 324 -18.47 12.98 13.54
CA LYS A 324 -19.42 13.48 14.55
C LYS A 324 -19.71 12.49 15.69
N SER A 325 -19.41 11.21 15.50
CA SER A 325 -19.67 10.15 16.48
C SER A 325 -18.73 8.96 16.26
N GLU A 326 -18.68 8.03 17.21
CA GLU A 326 -17.91 6.77 17.09
C GLU A 326 -18.54 5.75 16.14
N LYS A 327 -19.74 6.04 15.59
CA LYS A 327 -20.40 5.13 14.66
C LYS A 327 -19.55 4.93 13.40
N THR A 328 -19.45 3.68 12.99
CA THR A 328 -18.83 3.28 11.73
C THR A 328 -19.45 4.03 10.55
N ILE A 329 -18.59 4.49 9.65
CA ILE A 329 -18.95 5.22 8.43
C ILE A 329 -18.88 4.27 7.24
N LEU A 330 -19.93 4.25 6.42
CA LEU A 330 -19.90 3.59 5.13
C LEU A 330 -19.29 4.54 4.09
N THR A 331 -18.20 4.12 3.46
CA THR A 331 -17.52 4.89 2.40
C THR A 331 -18.29 4.77 1.07
N SER A 332 -17.89 5.55 0.06
CA SER A 332 -18.56 5.59 -1.23
C SER A 332 -18.66 4.23 -1.94
N ASN A 333 -17.65 3.36 -1.76
CA ASN A 333 -17.64 2.01 -2.31
C ASN A 333 -17.94 0.90 -1.28
N GLY A 334 -18.37 1.26 -0.06
CA GLY A 334 -18.93 0.29 0.90
C GLY A 334 -17.97 -0.28 1.94
N LEU A 335 -16.78 0.29 2.11
CA LEU A 335 -15.94 -0.01 3.28
C LEU A 335 -16.55 0.57 4.55
N ARG A 336 -16.33 -0.14 5.66
CA ARG A 336 -16.81 0.22 7.00
C ARG A 336 -15.69 0.88 7.80
N LEU A 337 -15.50 2.17 7.61
CA LEU A 337 -14.49 3.00 8.28
C LEU A 337 -14.83 3.20 9.76
N ILE A 338 -13.83 3.02 10.62
CA ILE A 338 -13.91 3.34 12.05
C ILE A 338 -13.23 4.71 12.25
N PRO A 339 -13.97 5.75 12.67
CA PRO A 339 -13.36 7.05 12.95
C PRO A 339 -12.28 6.95 14.04
N ASP A 340 -11.17 7.66 13.86
CA ASP A 340 -10.11 7.70 14.87
C ASP A 340 -10.45 8.65 16.02
N ILE A 341 -11.11 9.77 15.70
CA ILE A 341 -11.41 10.84 16.65
C ILE A 341 -12.85 11.32 16.45
N VAL A 342 -13.56 11.51 17.57
CA VAL A 342 -14.88 12.18 17.58
C VAL A 342 -14.71 13.68 17.74
N PHE A 343 -15.46 14.45 16.97
CA PHE A 343 -15.48 15.91 17.04
C PHE A 343 -15.87 16.38 18.44
N GLY A 344 -15.11 17.32 19.01
CA GLY A 344 -15.32 17.79 20.39
C GLY A 344 -14.76 16.87 21.48
N SER A 345 -14.06 15.79 21.14
CA SER A 345 -13.30 15.00 22.12
C SER A 345 -12.08 15.78 22.65
N THR A 346 -11.48 15.31 23.75
CA THR A 346 -10.31 15.94 24.39
C THR A 346 -9.02 15.82 23.58
N THR A 347 -9.03 15.11 22.45
CA THR A 347 -7.85 14.98 21.58
C THR A 347 -7.60 16.30 20.84
N SER A 348 -6.52 17.00 21.21
CA SER A 348 -6.08 18.19 20.48
C SER A 348 -5.55 17.81 19.10
N LEU A 349 -6.13 18.43 18.06
CA LEU A 349 -5.69 18.39 16.67
C LEU A 349 -4.93 19.68 16.37
N SER A 350 -3.81 19.57 15.65
CA SER A 350 -3.03 20.73 15.21
C SER A 350 -3.71 21.43 14.04
N ARG A 351 -4.34 20.64 13.16
CA ARG A 351 -5.02 21.12 11.95
C ARG A 351 -6.18 20.21 11.59
N ILE A 352 -7.24 20.78 11.03
CA ILE A 352 -8.33 20.06 10.39
C ILE A 352 -8.32 20.42 8.91
N LEU A 353 -8.26 19.41 8.04
CA LEU A 353 -8.35 19.61 6.59
C LEU A 353 -9.78 19.95 6.15
N PRO A 354 -9.98 20.59 5.00
CA PRO A 354 -11.31 20.75 4.43
C PRO A 354 -11.95 19.38 4.11
N VAL A 355 -13.28 19.35 4.05
CA VAL A 355 -14.02 18.19 3.55
C VAL A 355 -13.66 17.98 2.06
N PHE A 356 -13.52 16.73 1.63
CA PHE A 356 -13.28 16.42 0.22
C PHE A 356 -14.42 16.93 -0.67
N ASP A 357 -14.05 17.56 -1.77
CA ASP A 357 -14.96 17.98 -2.84
C ASP A 357 -14.98 16.94 -3.99
N SER A 358 -15.45 17.34 -5.16
CA SER A 358 -15.53 16.49 -6.36
C SER A 358 -14.19 16.29 -7.07
N THR A 359 -13.10 16.93 -6.64
CA THR A 359 -11.78 16.83 -7.28
C THR A 359 -11.31 15.37 -7.36
N PRO A 360 -10.88 14.84 -8.53
CA PRO A 360 -10.47 13.45 -8.66
C PRO A 360 -9.34 13.05 -7.71
N ALA A 361 -9.28 11.77 -7.32
CA ALA A 361 -8.43 11.32 -6.22
C ALA A 361 -6.93 11.51 -6.45
N VAL A 362 -6.44 11.31 -7.67
CA VAL A 362 -5.03 11.56 -8.01
C VAL A 362 -4.71 13.05 -7.96
N ILE A 363 -5.62 13.90 -8.43
CA ILE A 363 -5.45 15.36 -8.36
C ILE A 363 -5.47 15.85 -6.90
N THR A 364 -6.28 15.24 -6.04
CA THR A 364 -6.25 15.50 -4.59
C THR A 364 -4.89 15.13 -3.97
N LEU A 365 -4.26 14.04 -4.43
CA LEU A 365 -2.90 13.68 -3.99
C LEU A 365 -1.87 14.74 -4.43
N ASP A 366 -1.94 15.21 -5.68
CA ASP A 366 -1.06 16.29 -6.18
C ASP A 366 -1.17 17.55 -5.30
N GLN A 367 -2.41 18.00 -5.04
CA GLN A 367 -2.68 19.14 -4.17
C GLN A 367 -2.19 18.91 -2.74
N THR A 368 -2.28 17.68 -2.25
CA THR A 368 -1.79 17.30 -0.92
C THR A 368 -0.27 17.39 -0.83
N LEU A 369 0.45 16.88 -1.83
CA LEU A 369 1.91 16.96 -1.87
C LEU A 369 2.40 18.42 -1.98
N LEU A 370 1.72 19.24 -2.80
CA LEU A 370 1.99 20.68 -2.86
C LEU A 370 1.81 21.33 -1.48
N LYS A 371 0.71 21.01 -0.78
CA LYS A 371 0.45 21.55 0.56
C LYS A 371 1.47 21.08 1.61
N ILE A 372 1.89 19.82 1.57
CA ILE A 372 2.98 19.31 2.39
C ILE A 372 4.26 20.11 2.11
N GLY A 373 4.54 20.44 0.85
CA GLY A 373 5.68 21.26 0.44
C GLY A 373 5.63 22.69 0.98
N GLU A 374 4.44 23.30 1.00
CA GLU A 374 4.23 24.63 1.59
C GLU A 374 4.41 24.65 3.11
N ILE A 375 3.95 23.61 3.82
CA ILE A 375 3.93 23.59 5.29
C ILE A 375 5.26 23.06 5.86
N TYR A 376 5.80 21.98 5.29
CA TYR A 376 6.97 21.27 5.82
C TYR A 376 8.21 21.37 4.92
N GLY A 377 8.14 22.17 3.86
CA GLY A 377 9.21 22.37 2.89
C GLY A 377 9.18 21.37 1.73
N ARG A 378 9.65 21.82 0.56
CA ARG A 378 9.66 21.04 -0.70
C ARG A 378 10.35 19.69 -0.54
N SER A 379 11.46 19.62 0.19
CA SER A 379 12.18 18.36 0.43
C SER A 379 11.34 17.30 1.16
N THR A 380 10.48 17.71 2.09
CA THR A 380 9.54 16.80 2.77
C THR A 380 8.52 16.25 1.78
N ALA A 381 7.98 17.08 0.90
CA ALA A 381 7.03 16.64 -0.13
C ALA A 381 7.69 15.70 -1.14
N ASP A 382 8.89 16.04 -1.62
CA ASP A 382 9.67 15.19 -2.53
C ASP A 382 9.97 13.82 -1.89
N PHE A 383 10.26 13.80 -0.59
CA PHE A 383 10.48 12.56 0.15
C PHE A 383 9.20 11.72 0.31
N VAL A 384 8.05 12.35 0.58
CA VAL A 384 6.76 11.64 0.61
C VAL A 384 6.44 11.05 -0.77
N ALA A 385 6.60 11.83 -1.84
CA ALA A 385 6.41 11.36 -3.21
C ALA A 385 7.34 10.19 -3.56
N LEU A 386 8.61 10.25 -3.11
CA LEU A 386 9.59 9.18 -3.26
C LEU A 386 9.14 7.87 -2.59
N ILE A 387 8.64 7.91 -1.35
CA ILE A 387 8.17 6.70 -0.65
C ILE A 387 6.92 6.13 -1.32
N LEU A 388 6.00 7.00 -1.77
CA LEU A 388 4.80 6.58 -2.48
C LEU A 388 5.08 6.08 -3.91
N GLU A 389 6.33 6.17 -4.37
CA GLU A 389 6.78 5.93 -5.75
C GLU A 389 5.92 6.70 -6.77
N TYR A 390 5.61 7.96 -6.44
CA TYR A 390 4.71 8.80 -7.22
C TYR A 390 5.47 9.61 -8.27
N PRO A 391 5.34 9.30 -9.58
CA PRO A 391 6.23 9.85 -10.62
C PRO A 391 5.85 11.25 -11.13
N TYR A 392 4.70 11.80 -10.69
CA TYR A 392 4.10 13.00 -11.26
C TYR A 392 4.30 14.27 -10.42
N PHE A 393 5.00 14.17 -9.28
CA PHE A 393 5.33 15.30 -8.39
C PHE A 393 6.80 15.71 -8.52
#